data_AF-A0AA40A618-F1
#
_entry.id   AF-A0AA40A618-F1
#
_cell.length_a   1.000
_cell.length_b   1.000
_cell.length_c   1.000
_cell.angle_alpha   90.00
_cell.angle_beta   90.00
_cell.angle_gamma   90.00
#
_symmetry.space_group_name_H-M   'P 1'
#
loop_
_entity.id
_entity.type
_entity.pdbx_description
1 polymer ?
#
loop_
_entity_poly.entity_id
_entity_poly.type
_entity_poly.pdbx_seq_one_letter_code
_entity_poly.pdbx_strand_id
1 'polypeptide(L)'
;MAAGSSTAFPLQSVSAVQLRSLCQALWGWDLCSDCRAARPNSLQRCREGSCPWSQRSERLELFFDLYRDLTSSYVPDFFGDEDQALRSHEDLLDIIRLVGRNGAMLSRDECRHVYFATRSNNPHYLNLNAVHQDEQSPVPRSDQERAFDLASRVMTMVGVGCHDRDQDDHDAAFSGDGDEHGRRLLPPHFLWSPEKPLQVALADSFPTRVHPSLQDNDAQSKTIKSRLTAVNLTKIARLKMQGTSDLQHHLRLDQATGTVHVFHYTSVLKEHLLATKPLGLTTKSHSPEAADQEKTAQHTSGMVCLPRSLALETLYTMQLLFPRDDKSQALLRNLVSKHGFDPDCLRFGTAPFESRLPSSLFGNMTKAHQRRDEGDRDNIDSVTATATAARMLLDEKPQALRYPVWGSRLMDLFDEIENPKPRGALDAWLERRSKSRHVMLVTLAGVATAVVLGLLSLCVSIFQTWIAWKQWKAQEGTS
;
A
#
# COMPACT_ATOMS: atom_id res chain seq x y z
N MET A 1 12.11 -42.40 23.30
CA MET A 1 11.08 -41.74 22.47
C MET A 1 10.78 -40.42 23.12
N ALA A 2 11.38 -39.33 22.65
CA ALA A 2 11.10 -38.00 23.15
C ALA A 2 9.82 -37.52 22.46
N ALA A 3 8.77 -37.27 23.23
CA ALA A 3 7.58 -36.59 22.76
C ALA A 3 8.00 -35.21 22.24
N GLY A 4 7.88 -34.98 20.94
CA GLY A 4 8.10 -33.66 20.35
C GLY A 4 7.08 -32.70 20.96
N SER A 5 7.55 -31.66 21.64
CA SER A 5 6.68 -30.62 22.16
C SER A 5 6.04 -29.90 20.98
N SER A 6 4.74 -30.14 20.74
CA SER A 6 3.94 -29.32 19.82
C SER A 6 4.04 -27.86 20.27
N THR A 7 4.74 -27.04 19.50
CA THR A 7 4.93 -25.62 19.83
C THR A 7 3.64 -24.87 19.54
N ALA A 8 3.10 -24.14 20.50
CA ALA A 8 1.86 -23.35 20.33
C ALA A 8 1.95 -22.29 19.19
N PHE A 9 3.16 -21.95 18.77
CA PHE A 9 3.45 -20.97 17.72
C PHE A 9 4.38 -21.58 16.66
N PRO A 10 3.86 -22.39 15.71
CA PRO A 10 4.67 -23.13 14.73
C PRO A 10 5.47 -22.23 13.78
N LEU A 11 5.10 -20.95 13.68
CA LEU A 11 5.71 -19.96 12.80
C LEU A 11 6.45 -18.83 13.56
N GLN A 12 6.73 -19.02 14.85
CA GLN A 12 7.35 -17.99 15.69
C GLN A 12 8.77 -17.60 15.23
N SER A 13 9.54 -18.58 14.77
CA SER A 13 10.95 -18.40 14.42
C SER A 13 11.17 -18.54 12.92
N VAL A 14 11.65 -17.48 12.29
CA VAL A 14 11.98 -17.46 10.86
C VAL A 14 13.50 -17.52 10.66
N SER A 15 13.96 -18.55 9.95
CA SER A 15 15.35 -18.72 9.54
C SER A 15 15.68 -17.97 8.25
N ALA A 16 16.96 -17.67 8.02
CA ALA A 16 17.44 -17.07 6.78
C ALA A 16 17.14 -17.94 5.55
N VAL A 17 17.10 -19.27 5.71
CA VAL A 17 16.73 -20.20 4.64
C VAL A 17 15.25 -20.04 4.26
N GLN A 18 14.36 -19.92 5.25
CA GLN A 18 12.93 -19.67 5.00
C GLN A 18 12.71 -18.31 4.31
N LEU A 19 13.46 -17.26 4.65
CA LEU A 19 13.38 -15.98 3.95
C LEU A 19 13.83 -16.08 2.47
N ARG A 20 14.87 -16.88 2.18
CA ARG A 20 15.26 -17.18 0.80
C ARG A 20 14.14 -17.91 0.06
N SER A 21 13.59 -18.96 0.66
CA SER A 21 12.47 -19.73 0.10
C SER A 21 11.22 -18.87 -0.09
N LEU A 22 10.98 -17.89 0.78
CA LEU A 22 9.92 -16.89 0.63
C LEU A 22 10.11 -16.04 -0.62
N CYS A 23 11.31 -15.50 -0.86
CA CYS A 23 11.57 -14.74 -2.09
C CYS A 23 11.44 -15.59 -3.36
N GLN A 24 11.78 -16.88 -3.29
CA GLN A 24 11.53 -17.82 -4.39
C GLN A 24 10.02 -18.05 -4.60
N ALA A 25 9.27 -18.23 -3.51
CA ALA A 25 7.84 -18.46 -3.53
C ALA A 25 7.04 -17.21 -3.92
N LEU A 26 7.52 -15.99 -3.69
CA LEU A 26 6.79 -14.77 -4.07
C LEU A 26 7.18 -14.26 -5.46
N TRP A 27 8.48 -14.25 -5.78
CA TRP A 27 9.00 -13.56 -6.95
C TRP A 27 9.81 -14.46 -7.90
N GLY A 28 9.86 -15.76 -7.63
CA GLY A 28 10.59 -16.71 -8.49
C GLY A 28 12.10 -16.43 -8.55
N TRP A 29 12.71 -15.91 -7.47
CA TRP A 29 14.13 -15.60 -7.45
C TRP A 29 14.99 -16.84 -7.79
N ASP A 30 15.82 -16.76 -8.82
CA ASP A 30 16.81 -17.80 -9.10
C ASP A 30 18.07 -17.57 -8.26
N LEU A 31 18.18 -18.33 -7.18
CA LEU A 31 19.28 -18.23 -6.21
C LEU A 31 20.50 -19.02 -6.70
N CYS A 32 21.72 -18.55 -6.41
CA CYS A 32 22.92 -19.33 -6.73
C CYS A 32 22.96 -20.64 -5.90
N SER A 33 23.80 -21.60 -6.32
CA SER A 33 23.98 -22.89 -5.63
C SER A 33 24.25 -22.73 -4.14
N ASP A 34 25.08 -21.76 -3.77
CA ASP A 34 25.45 -21.51 -2.38
C ASP A 34 24.28 -20.99 -1.56
N CYS A 35 23.47 -20.09 -2.12
CA CYS A 35 22.25 -19.61 -1.48
C CYS A 35 21.19 -20.71 -1.33
N ARG A 36 21.10 -21.63 -2.30
CA ARG A 36 20.19 -22.79 -2.26
C ARG A 36 20.64 -23.84 -1.23
N ALA A 37 21.95 -24.10 -1.14
CA ALA A 37 22.53 -25.12 -0.26
C ALA A 37 22.87 -24.60 1.15
N ALA A 38 22.75 -23.29 1.39
CA ALA A 38 23.18 -22.69 2.64
C ALA A 38 22.38 -23.22 3.84
N ARG A 39 23.12 -23.60 4.89
CA ARG A 39 22.56 -24.09 6.15
C ARG A 39 21.76 -23.00 6.89
N PRO A 40 20.78 -23.37 7.74
CA PRO A 40 19.94 -22.43 8.50
C PRO A 40 20.72 -21.35 9.26
N ASN A 41 21.91 -21.68 9.76
CA ASN A 41 22.76 -20.79 10.57
C ASN A 41 23.89 -20.13 9.77
N SER A 42 23.90 -20.25 8.44
CA SER A 42 24.93 -19.63 7.61
C SER A 42 24.64 -18.13 7.45
N LEU A 43 25.32 -17.32 8.28
CA LEU A 43 25.42 -15.86 8.18
C LEU A 43 26.29 -15.40 7.00
N GLN A 44 26.79 -16.31 6.18
CA GLN A 44 27.69 -15.97 5.09
C GLN A 44 26.94 -15.21 4.00
N ARG A 45 27.36 -13.95 3.77
CA ARG A 45 26.81 -13.12 2.71
C ARG A 45 27.14 -13.75 1.36
N CYS A 46 26.12 -13.85 0.50
CA CYS A 46 26.31 -14.24 -0.88
C CYS A 46 27.19 -13.21 -1.60
N ARG A 47 28.28 -13.68 -2.21
CA ARG A 47 29.22 -12.84 -2.97
C ARG A 47 28.99 -12.92 -4.48
N GLU A 48 28.10 -13.80 -4.91
CA GLU A 48 27.77 -13.97 -6.31
C GLU A 48 27.05 -12.72 -6.83
N GLY A 49 27.71 -12.02 -7.75
CA GLY A 49 27.26 -10.74 -8.25
C GLY A 49 25.96 -10.84 -9.04
N SER A 50 25.63 -12.01 -9.60
CA SER A 50 24.39 -12.25 -10.35
C SER A 50 23.20 -12.67 -9.48
N CYS A 51 23.43 -13.01 -8.21
CA CYS A 51 22.38 -13.56 -7.35
C CYS A 51 21.43 -12.46 -6.86
N PRO A 52 20.10 -12.61 -7.03
CA PRO A 52 19.11 -11.69 -6.48
C PRO A 52 19.27 -11.43 -4.97
N TRP A 53 19.65 -12.47 -4.23
CA TRP A 53 19.83 -12.38 -2.78
C TRP A 53 20.95 -11.42 -2.40
N SER A 54 22.12 -11.48 -3.03
CA SER A 54 23.23 -10.57 -2.71
C SER A 54 22.92 -9.12 -3.08
N GLN A 55 22.16 -8.90 -4.16
CA GLN A 55 21.89 -7.57 -4.70
C GLN A 55 20.71 -6.84 -4.05
N ARG A 56 19.67 -7.59 -3.62
CA ARG A 56 18.34 -7.03 -3.35
C ARG A 56 17.79 -7.35 -1.97
N SER A 57 18.24 -8.43 -1.31
CA SER A 57 17.68 -8.85 0.00
C SER A 57 17.81 -7.79 1.09
N GLU A 58 18.93 -7.06 1.15
CA GLU A 58 19.15 -5.99 2.12
C GLU A 58 18.10 -4.87 2.04
N ARG A 59 17.47 -4.68 0.87
CA ARG A 59 16.41 -3.67 0.69
C ARG A 59 15.05 -4.14 1.20
N LEU A 60 14.91 -5.44 1.47
CA LEU A 60 13.67 -6.07 1.90
C LEU A 60 13.65 -6.35 3.40
N GLU A 61 14.63 -5.88 4.17
CA GLU A 61 14.70 -6.16 5.63
C GLU A 61 13.42 -5.77 6.36
N LEU A 62 12.83 -4.60 6.07
CA LEU A 62 11.53 -4.22 6.66
C LEU A 62 10.39 -5.17 6.28
N PHE A 63 10.40 -5.69 5.04
CA PHE A 63 9.44 -6.70 4.64
C PHE A 63 9.67 -8.02 5.36
N PHE A 64 10.92 -8.40 5.61
CA PHE A 64 11.25 -9.59 6.38
C PHE A 64 10.86 -9.45 7.85
N ASP A 65 11.02 -8.27 8.44
CA ASP A 65 10.54 -7.96 9.79
C ASP A 65 9.01 -8.04 9.84
N LEU A 66 8.31 -7.43 8.88
CA LEU A 66 6.87 -7.57 8.76
C LEU A 66 6.44 -9.04 8.62
N TYR A 67 7.13 -9.83 7.79
CA TYR A 67 6.83 -11.25 7.64
C TYR A 67 6.98 -12.01 8.96
N ARG A 68 8.05 -11.74 9.72
CA ARG A 68 8.25 -12.32 11.07
C ARG A 68 7.12 -11.93 12.00
N ASP A 69 6.74 -10.66 12.03
CA ASP A 69 5.66 -10.16 12.89
C ASP A 69 4.33 -10.84 12.54
N LEU A 70 3.97 -10.87 11.24
CA LEU A 70 2.73 -11.50 10.77
C LEU A 70 2.67 -12.98 11.13
N THR A 71 3.76 -13.72 10.86
CA THR A 71 3.79 -15.17 11.07
C THR A 71 3.90 -15.56 12.53
N SER A 72 4.60 -14.77 13.36
CA SER A 72 4.73 -15.05 14.79
C SER A 72 3.41 -15.02 15.56
N SER A 73 2.40 -14.31 15.03
CA SER A 73 1.08 -14.19 15.62
C SER A 73 0.12 -15.33 15.27
N TYR A 74 0.53 -16.23 14.37
CA TYR A 74 -0.31 -17.35 13.95
C TYR A 74 -0.43 -18.41 15.06
N VAL A 75 -1.67 -18.71 15.44
CA VAL A 75 -2.01 -19.73 16.43
C VAL A 75 -3.01 -20.69 15.78
N PRO A 76 -2.69 -22.00 15.72
CA PRO A 76 -3.63 -22.99 15.22
C PRO A 76 -4.79 -23.23 16.19
N ASP A 77 -5.91 -23.75 15.71
CA ASP A 77 -7.07 -24.06 16.58
C ASP A 77 -6.81 -25.28 17.48
N PHE A 78 -5.98 -26.22 17.02
CA PHE A 78 -5.63 -27.43 17.77
C PHE A 78 -4.12 -27.62 17.84
N PHE A 79 -3.66 -28.21 18.95
CA PHE A 79 -2.26 -28.48 19.22
C PHE A 79 -1.95 -29.95 18.93
N GLY A 80 -1.75 -30.27 17.65
CA GLY A 80 -1.27 -31.57 17.16
C GLY A 80 -0.72 -31.45 15.75
N ASP A 81 0.33 -32.18 15.38
CA ASP A 81 0.98 -32.00 14.07
C ASP A 81 0.04 -32.31 12.89
N GLU A 82 -0.90 -33.25 13.04
CA GLU A 82 -1.81 -33.64 11.96
C GLU A 82 -3.02 -32.69 11.80
N ASP A 83 -3.37 -31.94 12.85
CA ASP A 83 -4.64 -31.18 12.92
C ASP A 83 -4.45 -29.66 12.63
N GLN A 84 -3.21 -29.22 12.42
CA GLN A 84 -2.86 -27.81 12.15
C GLN A 84 -2.86 -27.49 10.66
N ALA A 85 -3.39 -26.33 10.27
CA ALA A 85 -3.30 -25.86 8.89
C ALA A 85 -1.85 -25.53 8.50
N LEU A 86 -1.09 -24.84 9.38
CA LEU A 86 0.32 -24.53 9.18
C LEU A 86 1.16 -25.11 10.33
N ARG A 87 1.97 -26.13 10.04
CA ARG A 87 2.92 -26.76 11.01
C ARG A 87 4.30 -26.13 10.93
N SER A 88 4.60 -25.50 9.80
CA SER A 88 5.87 -24.84 9.55
C SER A 88 5.73 -23.76 8.49
N HIS A 89 6.77 -22.93 8.34
CA HIS A 89 6.81 -21.97 7.23
C HIS A 89 6.73 -22.65 5.86
N GLU A 90 7.16 -23.90 5.71
CA GLU A 90 7.08 -24.59 4.42
C GLU A 90 5.63 -24.80 3.99
N ASP A 91 4.72 -25.13 4.92
CA ASP A 91 3.29 -25.25 4.63
C ASP A 91 2.73 -23.91 4.09
N LEU A 92 3.12 -22.79 4.70
CA LEU A 92 2.72 -21.46 4.24
C LEU A 92 3.29 -21.13 2.86
N LEU A 93 4.56 -21.48 2.62
CA LEU A 93 5.21 -21.29 1.32
C LEU A 93 4.57 -22.14 0.22
N ASP A 94 4.12 -23.36 0.54
CA ASP A 94 3.39 -24.21 -0.40
C ASP A 94 2.03 -23.63 -0.77
N ILE A 95 1.29 -23.06 0.20
CA ILE A 95 0.06 -22.31 -0.10
C ILE A 95 0.37 -21.12 -1.00
N ILE A 96 1.41 -20.33 -0.69
CA ILE A 96 1.83 -19.18 -1.51
C ILE A 96 2.17 -19.62 -2.95
N ARG A 97 2.87 -20.75 -3.13
CA ARG A 97 3.19 -21.28 -4.46
C ARG A 97 1.94 -21.77 -5.19
N LEU A 98 1.03 -22.45 -4.50
CA LEU A 98 -0.22 -22.95 -5.07
C LEU A 98 -1.09 -21.78 -5.56
N VAL A 99 -1.32 -20.79 -4.70
CA VAL A 99 -2.11 -19.61 -5.00
C VAL A 99 -1.40 -18.74 -6.04
N GLY A 100 -0.08 -18.58 -5.96
CA GLY A 100 0.68 -17.78 -6.93
C GLY A 100 0.65 -18.35 -8.34
N ARG A 101 0.55 -19.68 -8.50
CA ARG A 101 0.42 -20.35 -9.80
C ARG A 101 -1.01 -20.34 -10.34
N ASN A 102 -2.01 -20.43 -9.45
CA ASN A 102 -3.40 -20.68 -9.84
C ASN A 102 -4.37 -19.51 -9.51
N GLY A 103 -3.90 -18.42 -8.92
CA GLY A 103 -4.74 -17.37 -8.33
C GLY A 103 -5.56 -16.53 -9.32
N ALA A 104 -5.38 -16.75 -10.62
CA ALA A 104 -6.23 -16.22 -11.69
C ALA A 104 -7.34 -17.21 -12.13
N MET A 105 -7.18 -18.50 -11.82
CA MET A 105 -8.02 -19.59 -12.32
C MET A 105 -8.87 -20.22 -11.22
N LEU A 106 -8.26 -20.54 -10.09
CA LEU A 106 -8.91 -21.23 -8.99
C LEU A 106 -9.43 -20.24 -7.94
N SER A 107 -10.64 -20.52 -7.45
CA SER A 107 -11.23 -19.88 -6.27
C SER A 107 -10.47 -20.22 -4.99
N ARG A 108 -10.76 -19.48 -3.91
CA ARG A 108 -10.19 -19.76 -2.59
C ARG A 108 -10.52 -21.17 -2.11
N ASP A 109 -11.78 -21.59 -2.25
CA ASP A 109 -12.24 -22.90 -1.80
C ASP A 109 -11.63 -24.03 -2.62
N GLU A 110 -11.46 -23.86 -3.93
CA GLU A 110 -10.74 -24.83 -4.76
C GLU A 110 -9.26 -24.92 -4.38
N CYS A 111 -8.57 -23.79 -4.16
CA CYS A 111 -7.17 -23.80 -3.71
C CYS A 111 -7.03 -24.49 -2.35
N ARG A 112 -7.94 -24.20 -1.41
CA ARG A 112 -8.00 -24.84 -0.09
C ARG A 112 -8.16 -26.35 -0.25
N HIS A 113 -9.15 -26.77 -1.02
CA HIS A 113 -9.43 -28.18 -1.26
C HIS A 113 -8.22 -28.90 -1.87
N VAL A 114 -7.65 -28.37 -2.95
CA VAL A 114 -6.46 -28.93 -3.62
C VAL A 114 -5.28 -29.07 -2.65
N TYR A 115 -5.03 -28.05 -1.82
CA TYR A 115 -3.91 -28.08 -0.86
C TYR A 115 -4.07 -29.20 0.18
N PHE A 116 -5.21 -29.26 0.87
CA PHE A 116 -5.44 -30.24 1.93
C PHE A 116 -5.68 -31.66 1.38
N ALA A 117 -6.20 -31.79 0.16
CA ALA A 117 -6.28 -33.05 -0.58
C ALA A 117 -4.88 -33.62 -0.84
N THR A 118 -3.98 -32.79 -1.38
CA THR A 118 -2.61 -33.19 -1.70
C THR A 118 -1.83 -33.54 -0.43
N ARG A 119 -2.05 -32.78 0.65
CA ARG A 119 -1.38 -33.02 1.94
C ARG A 119 -1.81 -34.34 2.58
N SER A 120 -3.08 -34.72 2.50
CA SER A 120 -3.59 -35.94 3.14
C SER A 120 -3.25 -37.24 2.39
N ASN A 121 -2.63 -37.15 1.19
CA ASN A 121 -2.38 -38.30 0.31
C ASN A 121 -3.63 -39.14 0.02
N ASN A 122 -4.83 -38.57 0.19
CA ASN A 122 -6.07 -39.28 0.04
C ASN A 122 -6.68 -38.96 -1.34
N PRO A 123 -6.64 -39.91 -2.30
CA PRO A 123 -7.07 -39.68 -3.68
C PRO A 123 -8.58 -39.41 -3.83
N HIS A 124 -9.40 -39.67 -2.80
CA HIS A 124 -10.82 -39.30 -2.80
C HIS A 124 -11.03 -37.77 -2.80
N TYR A 125 -10.09 -36.97 -2.29
CA TYR A 125 -10.16 -35.50 -2.26
C TYR A 125 -9.68 -34.81 -3.55
N LEU A 126 -9.26 -35.55 -4.59
CA LEU A 126 -8.82 -34.94 -5.85
C LEU A 126 -9.99 -34.72 -6.83
N ASN A 127 -11.21 -35.09 -6.45
CA ASN A 127 -12.40 -34.88 -7.26
C ASN A 127 -12.99 -33.48 -7.02
N LEU A 128 -12.68 -32.51 -7.90
CA LEU A 128 -13.25 -31.16 -7.89
C LEU A 128 -14.80 -31.13 -7.98
N ASN A 129 -15.45 -32.21 -8.41
CA ASN A 129 -16.91 -32.31 -8.45
C ASN A 129 -17.51 -32.78 -7.10
N ALA A 130 -16.68 -33.14 -6.11
CA ALA A 130 -17.10 -33.60 -4.79
C ALA A 130 -17.13 -32.48 -3.73
N VAL A 131 -16.95 -31.20 -4.13
CA VAL A 131 -16.93 -30.01 -3.25
C VAL A 131 -18.19 -29.87 -2.36
N HIS A 132 -19.26 -30.61 -2.66
CA HIS A 132 -20.52 -30.61 -1.92
C HIS A 132 -20.73 -31.79 -0.97
N GLN A 133 -19.76 -32.70 -0.81
CA GLN A 133 -19.86 -33.77 0.19
C GLN A 133 -18.89 -33.53 1.35
N ASP A 134 -19.49 -33.55 2.55
CA ASP A 134 -18.98 -33.17 3.86
C ASP A 134 -17.91 -34.16 4.40
N GLU A 135 -16.92 -34.54 3.58
CA GLU A 135 -15.77 -35.33 4.03
C GLU A 135 -14.77 -34.39 4.72
N GLN A 136 -14.96 -34.22 6.03
CA GLN A 136 -14.21 -33.32 6.89
C GLN A 136 -12.71 -33.61 6.84
N SER A 137 -11.94 -32.66 6.29
CA SER A 137 -10.50 -32.59 6.54
C SER A 137 -10.27 -32.60 8.06
N PRO A 138 -9.23 -33.29 8.56
CA PRO A 138 -8.91 -33.30 9.98
C PRO A 138 -8.57 -31.89 10.52
N VAL A 139 -8.18 -30.97 9.64
CA VAL A 139 -7.88 -29.58 9.98
C VAL A 139 -9.18 -28.77 10.01
N PRO A 140 -9.46 -27.99 11.06
CA PRO A 140 -10.67 -27.16 11.15
C PRO A 140 -10.72 -26.09 10.07
N ARG A 141 -11.92 -25.83 9.54
CA ARG A 141 -12.15 -24.85 8.48
C ARG A 141 -11.65 -23.45 8.84
N SER A 142 -11.84 -23.00 10.08
CA SER A 142 -11.35 -21.72 10.58
C SER A 142 -9.83 -21.59 10.50
N ASP A 143 -9.10 -22.66 10.84
CA ASP A 143 -7.64 -22.67 10.76
C ASP A 143 -7.14 -22.68 9.31
N GLN A 144 -7.82 -23.45 8.45
CA GLN A 144 -7.57 -23.42 7.00
C GLN A 144 -7.78 -22.01 6.43
N GLU A 145 -8.86 -21.34 6.81
CA GLU A 145 -9.18 -19.99 6.35
C GLU A 145 -8.10 -19.00 6.77
N ARG A 146 -7.68 -19.00 8.06
CA ARG A 146 -6.60 -18.14 8.55
C ARG A 146 -5.27 -18.37 7.85
N ALA A 147 -4.93 -19.63 7.52
CA ALA A 147 -3.72 -19.96 6.78
C ALA A 147 -3.71 -19.31 5.38
N PHE A 148 -4.85 -19.35 4.68
CA PHE A 148 -5.02 -18.70 3.38
C PHE A 148 -5.07 -17.17 3.48
N ASP A 149 -5.66 -16.62 4.55
CA ASP A 149 -5.64 -15.18 4.81
C ASP A 149 -4.20 -14.69 5.03
N LEU A 150 -3.42 -15.39 5.85
CA LEU A 150 -2.01 -15.10 6.07
C LEU A 150 -1.20 -15.18 4.76
N ALA A 151 -1.39 -16.23 3.97
CA ALA A 151 -0.74 -16.37 2.66
C ALA A 151 -1.08 -15.20 1.73
N SER A 152 -2.37 -14.86 1.60
CA SER A 152 -2.81 -13.75 0.74
C SER A 152 -2.26 -12.40 1.21
N ARG A 153 -2.20 -12.16 2.53
CA ARG A 153 -1.63 -10.94 3.12
C ARG A 153 -0.14 -10.82 2.83
N VAL A 154 0.62 -11.91 2.98
CA VAL A 154 2.06 -11.94 2.65
C VAL A 154 2.29 -11.73 1.15
N MET A 155 1.43 -12.29 0.29
CA MET A 155 1.54 -12.16 -1.17
C MET A 155 1.20 -10.77 -1.71
N THR A 156 0.23 -10.10 -1.09
CA THR A 156 -0.41 -8.89 -1.66
C THR A 156 -0.13 -7.62 -0.86
N MET A 157 0.33 -7.75 0.38
CA MET A 157 0.42 -6.67 1.36
C MET A 157 -0.93 -5.98 1.61
N VAL A 158 -2.03 -6.69 1.40
CA VAL A 158 -3.40 -6.25 1.68
C VAL A 158 -3.90 -6.95 2.94
N GLY A 159 -4.40 -6.19 3.91
CA GLY A 159 -4.98 -6.75 5.12
C GLY A 159 -6.31 -7.44 4.83
N VAL A 160 -6.42 -8.74 5.10
CA VAL A 160 -7.71 -9.43 5.10
C VAL A 160 -8.43 -9.08 6.40
N GLY A 161 -9.67 -8.59 6.30
CA GLY A 161 -10.48 -8.31 7.47
C GLY A 161 -10.90 -9.60 8.18
N CYS A 162 -10.47 -9.77 9.44
CA CYS A 162 -11.10 -10.73 10.34
C CYS A 162 -12.37 -10.07 10.92
N HIS A 163 -13.50 -10.76 10.95
CA HIS A 163 -14.77 -10.24 11.50
C HIS A 163 -14.72 -9.93 13.03
N ASP A 164 -13.60 -10.16 13.72
CA ASP A 164 -13.53 -10.21 15.20
C ASP A 164 -12.41 -9.37 15.85
N ARG A 165 -11.94 -8.28 15.22
CA ARG A 165 -10.96 -7.39 15.88
C ARG A 165 -11.27 -5.88 15.79
N ASP A 166 -12.55 -5.52 15.65
CA ASP A 166 -13.03 -4.15 15.91
C ASP A 166 -13.31 -3.90 17.40
N GLN A 167 -12.41 -4.36 18.29
CA GLN A 167 -12.57 -4.18 19.73
C GLN A 167 -11.24 -3.79 20.38
N ASP A 168 -10.61 -2.74 19.87
CA ASP A 168 -9.64 -1.94 20.64
C ASP A 168 -9.67 -0.44 20.29
N ASP A 169 -10.37 -0.02 19.22
CA ASP A 169 -10.78 1.37 19.07
C ASP A 169 -12.15 1.58 19.76
N HIS A 170 -12.08 1.85 21.07
CA HIS A 170 -13.09 2.66 21.73
C HIS A 170 -13.23 3.97 20.93
N ASP A 171 -14.31 4.15 20.17
CA ASP A 171 -15.10 5.39 20.16
C ASP A 171 -16.26 5.36 19.15
N ALA A 172 -17.41 5.88 19.62
CA ALA A 172 -18.58 6.32 18.87
C ALA A 172 -19.61 5.29 18.40
N ALA A 173 -20.15 4.51 19.35
CA ALA A 173 -21.54 4.09 19.31
C ALA A 173 -22.31 4.68 20.51
N PHE A 174 -22.55 5.99 20.51
CA PHE A 174 -23.53 6.63 21.39
C PHE A 174 -24.16 7.86 20.72
N SER A 175 -25.50 7.81 20.59
CA SER A 175 -26.48 8.90 20.41
C SER A 175 -26.32 9.81 19.17
N GLY A 176 -27.25 9.88 18.21
CA GLY A 176 -28.66 10.17 18.41
C GLY A 176 -28.88 11.68 18.29
N ASP A 177 -28.95 12.22 17.07
CA ASP A 177 -30.02 13.11 16.57
C ASP A 177 -29.75 13.42 15.09
N GLY A 178 -30.81 13.68 14.32
CA GLY A 178 -30.79 13.71 12.86
C GLY A 178 -29.87 14.74 12.23
N ASP A 179 -29.13 14.30 11.21
CA ASP A 179 -28.83 15.08 10.00
C ASP A 179 -28.37 14.12 8.88
N GLU A 180 -29.17 14.02 7.82
CA GLU A 180 -28.92 13.22 6.62
C GLU A 180 -27.87 13.88 5.70
N HIS A 181 -26.63 13.99 6.17
CA HIS A 181 -25.50 14.34 5.31
C HIS A 181 -24.42 13.26 5.35
N GLY A 182 -24.56 12.28 4.45
CA GLY A 182 -23.44 11.53 3.88
C GLY A 182 -22.62 10.70 4.86
N ARG A 183 -23.18 9.59 5.37
CA ARG A 183 -22.36 8.45 5.80
C ARG A 183 -21.56 7.93 4.60
N ARG A 184 -20.33 8.43 4.41
CA ARG A 184 -19.33 7.75 3.56
C ARG A 184 -19.03 6.41 4.24
N LEU A 185 -19.75 5.38 3.82
CA LEU A 185 -19.48 4.00 4.18
C LEU A 185 -17.99 3.74 3.97
N LEU A 186 -17.32 3.27 5.02
CA LEU A 186 -15.95 2.79 4.94
C LEU A 186 -15.83 1.84 3.73
N PRO A 187 -14.76 1.92 2.92
CA PRO A 187 -14.55 0.91 1.90
C PRO A 187 -14.56 -0.46 2.58
N PRO A 188 -15.24 -1.47 2.02
CA PRO A 188 -15.22 -2.80 2.61
C PRO A 188 -13.76 -3.25 2.71
N HIS A 189 -13.38 -3.77 3.88
CA HIS A 189 -12.10 -4.43 4.08
C HIS A 189 -11.92 -5.52 3.01
N PHE A 190 -10.69 -5.79 2.59
CA PHE A 190 -10.43 -6.90 1.66
C PHE A 190 -11.00 -8.19 2.26
N LEU A 191 -11.90 -8.81 1.50
CA LEU A 191 -12.50 -10.10 1.84
C LEU A 191 -12.25 -11.02 0.65
N TRP A 192 -11.36 -11.98 0.83
CA TRP A 192 -11.15 -13.02 -0.18
C TRP A 192 -12.27 -14.05 -0.07
N SER A 193 -13.34 -13.80 -0.82
CA SER A 193 -14.52 -14.68 -0.85
C SER A 193 -14.15 -16.12 -1.24
N PRO A 194 -14.77 -17.13 -0.59
CA PRO A 194 -14.62 -18.56 -0.93
C PRO A 194 -14.69 -18.87 -2.43
N GLU A 195 -15.61 -18.20 -3.13
CA GLU A 195 -15.96 -18.49 -4.52
C GLU A 195 -15.10 -17.75 -5.54
N LYS A 196 -14.25 -16.82 -5.10
CA LYS A 196 -13.52 -15.92 -6.01
C LYS A 196 -12.03 -16.27 -6.09
N PRO A 197 -11.41 -16.25 -7.28
CA PRO A 197 -9.97 -16.23 -7.41
C PRO A 197 -9.35 -14.99 -6.76
N LEU A 198 -8.11 -15.10 -6.29
CA LEU A 198 -7.42 -14.02 -5.59
C LEU A 198 -7.33 -12.73 -6.44
N GLN A 199 -7.04 -12.85 -7.75
CA GLN A 199 -6.98 -11.68 -8.63
C GLN A 199 -8.30 -10.92 -8.71
N VAL A 200 -9.41 -11.65 -8.78
CA VAL A 200 -10.76 -11.06 -8.88
C VAL A 200 -11.09 -10.35 -7.57
N ALA A 201 -10.84 -11.01 -6.43
CA ALA A 201 -11.04 -10.39 -5.12
C ALA A 201 -10.20 -9.11 -4.93
N LEU A 202 -8.95 -9.10 -5.42
CA LEU A 202 -8.10 -7.92 -5.40
C LEU A 202 -8.64 -6.82 -6.32
N ALA A 203 -9.06 -7.14 -7.54
CA ALA A 203 -9.63 -6.16 -8.47
C ALA A 203 -10.91 -5.52 -7.89
N ASP A 204 -11.77 -6.32 -7.26
CA ASP A 204 -12.99 -5.84 -6.60
C ASP A 204 -12.68 -4.89 -5.42
N SER A 205 -11.56 -5.12 -4.74
CA SER A 205 -11.12 -4.32 -3.59
C SER A 205 -10.43 -3.01 -3.99
N PHE A 206 -10.03 -2.88 -5.25
CA PHE A 206 -9.41 -1.69 -5.83
C PHE A 206 -10.17 -1.23 -7.08
N PRO A 207 -11.44 -0.80 -6.94
CA PRO A 207 -12.26 -0.44 -8.08
C PRO A 207 -11.68 0.77 -8.81
N THR A 208 -11.43 0.61 -10.11
CA THR A 208 -10.90 1.68 -10.95
C THR A 208 -11.96 2.73 -11.25
N ARG A 209 -11.72 3.98 -10.86
CA ARG A 209 -12.53 5.16 -11.18
C ARG A 209 -11.61 6.29 -11.65
N VAL A 210 -11.59 6.52 -12.96
CA VAL A 210 -10.82 7.64 -13.53
C VAL A 210 -11.45 8.96 -13.11
N HIS A 211 -10.71 9.78 -12.36
CA HIS A 211 -11.18 11.12 -12.01
C HIS A 211 -10.93 12.09 -13.17
N PRO A 212 -11.95 12.82 -13.68
CA PRO A 212 -11.79 13.75 -14.80
C PRO A 212 -10.67 14.78 -14.58
N SER A 213 -10.54 15.31 -13.36
CA SER A 213 -9.59 16.38 -13.01
C SER A 213 -8.12 15.95 -12.92
N LEU A 214 -7.80 14.65 -12.99
CA LEU A 214 -6.43 14.14 -12.91
C LEU A 214 -5.87 13.66 -14.25
N GLN A 215 -6.57 13.92 -15.36
CA GLN A 215 -6.14 13.53 -16.71
C GLN A 215 -5.04 14.48 -17.24
N ASP A 216 -3.96 13.95 -17.81
CA ASP A 216 -2.76 14.75 -18.19
C ASP A 216 -3.00 15.81 -19.28
N ASN A 217 -4.09 15.70 -20.04
CA ASN A 217 -4.42 16.62 -21.12
C ASN A 217 -5.03 17.94 -20.64
N ASP A 218 -5.29 18.07 -19.33
CA ASP A 218 -5.89 19.25 -18.72
C ASP A 218 -4.84 20.11 -18.00
N ALA A 219 -4.85 21.42 -18.23
CA ALA A 219 -4.02 22.37 -17.49
C ALA A 219 -4.36 22.37 -15.99
N GLN A 220 -5.63 22.11 -15.64
CA GLN A 220 -6.07 21.99 -14.25
C GLN A 220 -5.41 20.80 -13.55
N SER A 221 -5.28 19.66 -14.24
CA SER A 221 -4.61 18.47 -13.72
C SER A 221 -3.15 18.73 -13.35
N LYS A 222 -2.41 19.47 -14.16
CA LYS A 222 -1.02 19.87 -13.83
C LYS A 222 -0.97 20.75 -12.58
N THR A 223 -1.93 21.66 -12.44
CA THR A 223 -2.04 22.52 -11.26
C THR A 223 -2.36 21.71 -10.00
N ILE A 224 -3.31 20.78 -10.07
CA ILE A 224 -3.68 19.89 -8.97
C ILE A 224 -2.47 19.03 -8.56
N LYS A 225 -1.84 18.33 -9.53
CA LYS A 225 -0.69 17.45 -9.30
C LYS A 225 0.49 18.19 -8.68
N SER A 226 0.78 19.43 -9.10
CA SER A 226 1.87 20.22 -8.52
C SER A 226 1.61 20.68 -7.08
N ARG A 227 0.34 20.77 -6.67
CA ARG A 227 -0.04 21.10 -5.29
C ARG A 227 -0.16 19.87 -4.38
N LEU A 228 -0.42 18.69 -4.93
CA LEU A 228 -0.55 17.41 -4.21
C LEU A 228 0.79 16.84 -3.72
N THR A 229 1.51 17.60 -2.91
CA THR A 229 2.76 17.17 -2.28
C THR A 229 2.57 16.94 -0.79
N ALA A 230 3.33 16.01 -0.22
CA ALA A 230 3.35 15.76 1.23
C ALA A 230 3.73 17.01 2.03
N VAL A 231 4.55 17.90 1.45
CA VAL A 231 4.90 19.20 2.04
C VAL A 231 3.67 20.10 2.16
N ASN A 232 2.83 20.17 1.13
CA ASN A 232 1.61 20.97 1.17
C ASN A 232 0.55 20.34 2.09
N LEU A 233 0.41 19.02 2.07
CA LEU A 233 -0.49 18.30 2.99
C LEU A 233 -0.11 18.55 4.45
N THR A 234 1.18 18.54 4.78
CA THR A 234 1.66 18.79 6.15
C THR A 234 1.60 20.26 6.54
N LYS A 235 1.92 21.20 5.63
CA LYS A 235 2.00 22.62 5.97
C LYS A 235 0.69 23.39 5.84
N ILE A 236 -0.08 23.10 4.80
CA ILE A 236 -1.32 23.82 4.47
C ILE A 236 -2.48 23.12 5.17
N ALA A 237 -2.67 21.83 4.87
CA ALA A 237 -3.75 21.01 5.43
C ALA A 237 -3.48 20.55 6.87
N ARG A 238 -2.27 20.76 7.41
CA ARG A 238 -1.87 20.34 8.77
C ARG A 238 -2.07 18.83 9.01
N LEU A 239 -1.92 18.04 7.96
CA LEU A 239 -2.02 16.59 8.01
C LEU A 239 -0.72 15.96 8.51
N LYS A 240 -0.83 14.83 9.21
CA LYS A 240 0.30 13.98 9.58
C LYS A 240 0.45 12.85 8.56
N MET A 241 1.68 12.48 8.26
CA MET A 241 1.97 11.36 7.36
C MET A 241 2.36 10.14 8.21
N GLN A 242 1.67 9.03 8.03
CA GLN A 242 1.98 7.78 8.74
C GLN A 242 2.21 6.64 7.74
N GLY A 243 3.24 5.84 7.97
CA GLY A 243 3.50 4.65 7.16
C GLY A 243 2.44 3.58 7.41
N THR A 244 2.04 2.85 6.37
CA THR A 244 1.23 1.63 6.50
C THR A 244 1.88 0.47 5.75
N SER A 245 1.78 -0.74 6.31
CA SER A 245 2.11 -2.00 5.65
C SER A 245 0.94 -2.57 4.86
N ASP A 246 -0.26 -2.01 5.02
CA ASP A 246 -1.47 -2.41 4.30
C ASP A 246 -1.71 -1.48 3.12
N LEU A 247 -1.67 -2.05 1.92
CA LEU A 247 -1.87 -1.35 0.66
C LEU A 247 -3.28 -0.76 0.56
N GLN A 248 -4.29 -1.38 1.17
CA GLN A 248 -5.65 -0.83 1.21
C GLN A 248 -5.75 0.50 1.94
N HIS A 249 -4.80 0.80 2.82
CA HIS A 249 -4.72 2.06 3.54
C HIS A 249 -3.89 3.12 2.81
N HIS A 250 -3.34 2.85 1.62
CA HIS A 250 -2.58 3.84 0.87
C HIS A 250 -3.44 5.07 0.53
N LEU A 251 -2.98 6.26 0.92
CA LEU A 251 -3.69 7.55 0.82
C LEU A 251 -5.02 7.62 1.58
N ARG A 252 -5.27 6.71 2.54
CA ARG A 252 -6.45 6.81 3.39
C ARG A 252 -6.26 8.00 4.34
N LEU A 253 -7.18 8.97 4.25
CA LEU A 253 -7.27 10.09 5.18
C LEU A 253 -8.17 9.70 6.35
N ASP A 254 -7.59 9.61 7.54
CA ASP A 254 -8.34 9.65 8.79
C ASP A 254 -8.64 11.12 9.14
N GLN A 255 -9.92 11.48 9.02
CA GLN A 255 -10.36 12.84 9.29
C GLN A 255 -10.32 13.19 10.78
N ALA A 256 -10.49 12.20 11.67
CA ALA A 256 -10.53 12.42 13.11
C ALA A 256 -9.15 12.78 13.65
N THR A 257 -8.12 12.01 13.26
CA THR A 257 -6.75 12.28 13.69
C THR A 257 -6.00 13.25 12.78
N GLY A 258 -6.51 13.49 11.57
CA GLY A 258 -5.82 14.26 10.54
C GLY A 258 -4.59 13.54 9.99
N THR A 259 -4.65 12.22 9.92
CA THR A 259 -3.52 11.38 9.51
C THR A 259 -3.78 10.80 8.12
N VAL A 260 -2.78 10.88 7.25
CA VAL A 260 -2.78 10.23 5.95
C VAL A 260 -1.87 9.01 6.03
N HIS A 261 -2.46 7.85 5.81
CA HIS A 261 -1.70 6.60 5.71
C HIS A 261 -1.06 6.49 4.33
N VAL A 262 0.24 6.21 4.30
CA VAL A 262 1.01 6.05 3.07
C VAL A 262 1.70 4.70 3.08
N PHE A 263 1.31 3.85 2.14
CA PHE A 263 2.01 2.60 1.90
C PHE A 263 3.44 2.88 1.46
N HIS A 264 4.42 2.41 2.24
CA HIS A 264 5.83 2.78 2.07
C HIS A 264 6.75 1.64 1.67
N TYR A 265 6.29 0.38 1.59
CA TYR A 265 7.13 -0.77 1.23
C TYR A 265 7.42 -0.78 -0.28
N THR A 266 8.15 0.23 -0.76
CA THR A 266 8.44 0.41 -2.20
C THR A 266 9.38 -0.67 -2.73
N SER A 267 10.22 -1.24 -1.87
CA SER A 267 11.07 -2.39 -2.20
C SER A 267 10.22 -3.59 -2.68
N VAL A 268 9.14 -3.89 -1.95
CA VAL A 268 8.18 -4.96 -2.27
C VAL A 268 7.45 -4.70 -3.59
N LEU A 269 6.96 -3.46 -3.81
CA LEU A 269 6.32 -3.09 -5.08
C LEU A 269 7.26 -3.27 -6.27
N LYS A 270 8.51 -2.83 -6.13
CA LYS A 270 9.53 -3.00 -7.17
C LYS A 270 9.80 -4.48 -7.44
N GLU A 271 9.87 -5.33 -6.42
CA GLU A 271 10.03 -6.77 -6.61
C GLU A 271 8.85 -7.42 -7.33
N HIS A 272 7.61 -7.06 -6.99
CA HIS A 272 6.44 -7.49 -7.77
C HIS A 272 6.56 -7.07 -9.24
N LEU A 273 6.95 -5.83 -9.51
CA LEU A 273 7.15 -5.34 -10.89
C LEU A 273 8.27 -6.05 -11.65
N LEU A 274 9.34 -6.47 -10.96
CA LEU A 274 10.43 -7.27 -11.53
C LEU A 274 9.98 -8.70 -11.84
N ALA A 275 9.13 -9.29 -10.99
CA ALA A 275 8.58 -10.62 -11.18
C ALA A 275 7.54 -10.68 -12.32
N THR A 276 6.76 -9.61 -12.53
CA THR A 276 5.76 -9.51 -13.61
C THR A 276 6.32 -9.04 -14.95
N LYS A 277 7.66 -9.07 -15.16
CA LYS A 277 8.23 -8.64 -16.45
C LYS A 277 7.63 -9.48 -17.60
N PRO A 278 7.10 -8.85 -18.66
CA PRO A 278 6.52 -9.57 -19.79
C PRO A 278 7.59 -10.44 -20.45
N LEU A 279 7.24 -11.69 -20.76
CA LEU A 279 8.02 -12.57 -21.63
C LEU A 279 8.41 -11.79 -22.89
N GLY A 280 9.71 -11.54 -23.10
CA GLY A 280 10.17 -10.92 -24.35
C GLY A 280 11.55 -10.25 -24.36
N LEU A 281 12.26 -10.13 -23.24
CA LEU A 281 13.59 -9.51 -23.22
C LEU A 281 14.56 -10.26 -22.29
N THR A 282 14.77 -11.55 -22.57
CA THR A 282 16.10 -12.09 -22.34
C THR A 282 16.96 -11.58 -23.50
N THR A 283 17.94 -10.74 -23.18
CA THR A 283 19.08 -10.52 -24.07
C THR A 283 19.75 -11.88 -24.25
N LYS A 284 19.37 -12.60 -25.31
CA LYS A 284 20.18 -13.69 -25.84
C LYS A 284 21.52 -13.05 -26.21
N SER A 285 22.53 -13.24 -25.36
CA SER A 285 23.92 -13.10 -25.78
C SER A 285 24.09 -14.05 -26.96
N HIS A 286 24.51 -13.50 -28.10
CA HIS A 286 24.79 -14.26 -29.30
C HIS A 286 25.77 -15.39 -29.01
N SER A 287 25.31 -16.63 -29.14
CA SER A 287 26.12 -17.80 -29.49
C SER A 287 25.25 -18.68 -30.39
N PRO A 288 25.54 -18.80 -31.70
CA PRO A 288 24.72 -19.56 -32.62
C PRO A 288 25.27 -20.98 -32.70
N GLU A 289 24.84 -21.88 -31.81
CA GLU A 289 25.02 -23.33 -32.00
C GLU A 289 24.27 -24.09 -30.89
N ALA A 290 23.08 -24.58 -31.25
CA ALA A 290 22.30 -25.69 -30.66
C ALA A 290 20.80 -25.43 -30.85
N ALA A 291 20.35 -25.52 -32.11
CA ALA A 291 18.97 -25.86 -32.39
C ALA A 291 18.81 -27.34 -32.06
N ASP A 292 18.18 -27.64 -30.92
CA ASP A 292 17.44 -28.87 -30.60
C ASP A 292 17.24 -28.98 -29.08
N GLN A 293 16.41 -28.10 -28.52
CA GLN A 293 15.76 -28.30 -27.21
C GLN A 293 14.61 -27.29 -27.01
N GLU A 294 13.73 -27.20 -28.00
CA GLU A 294 12.51 -26.40 -27.93
C GLU A 294 11.34 -27.27 -27.46
N LYS A 295 11.40 -27.79 -26.21
CA LYS A 295 10.29 -28.54 -25.58
C LYS A 295 10.10 -28.31 -24.06
N THR A 296 10.79 -27.36 -23.44
CA THR A 296 10.63 -27.08 -21.99
C THR A 296 10.48 -25.58 -21.69
N ALA A 297 9.87 -24.82 -22.61
CA ALA A 297 9.57 -23.39 -22.44
C ALA A 297 8.06 -23.13 -22.18
N GLN A 298 7.36 -24.11 -21.60
CA GLN A 298 6.00 -23.95 -21.06
C GLN A 298 6.10 -23.92 -19.52
N HIS A 299 5.51 -22.90 -18.90
CA HIS A 299 5.40 -22.64 -17.44
C HIS A 299 6.42 -21.70 -16.75
N THR A 300 6.74 -20.56 -17.35
CA THR A 300 6.91 -19.33 -16.54
C THR A 300 5.74 -18.39 -16.78
N SER A 301 4.52 -18.87 -16.50
CA SER A 301 3.39 -17.98 -16.22
C SER A 301 3.76 -17.21 -14.96
N GLY A 302 3.87 -15.88 -15.08
CA GLY A 302 4.29 -15.02 -13.98
C GLY A 302 3.48 -15.30 -12.72
N MET A 303 4.17 -15.50 -11.60
CA MET A 303 3.51 -15.70 -10.31
C MET A 303 2.60 -14.51 -10.02
N VAL A 304 1.35 -14.81 -9.75
CA VAL A 304 0.33 -13.82 -9.43
C VAL A 304 0.48 -13.44 -7.97
N CYS A 305 0.92 -12.21 -7.72
CA CYS A 305 0.95 -11.65 -6.36
C CYS A 305 0.11 -10.37 -6.32
N LEU A 306 0.62 -9.29 -6.91
CA LEU A 306 0.00 -7.96 -6.92
C LEU A 306 -0.21 -7.48 -8.36
N PRO A 307 -1.40 -6.95 -8.73
CA PRO A 307 -1.60 -6.39 -10.07
C PRO A 307 -0.54 -5.34 -10.43
N ARG A 308 0.06 -5.47 -11.61
CA ARG A 308 1.14 -4.57 -12.08
C ARG A 308 0.71 -3.11 -12.10
N SER A 309 -0.51 -2.84 -12.58
CA SER A 309 -1.10 -1.50 -12.63
C SER A 309 -1.20 -0.86 -11.25
N LEU A 310 -1.68 -1.62 -10.25
CA LEU A 310 -1.79 -1.16 -8.86
C LEU A 310 -0.41 -0.85 -8.26
N ALA A 311 0.58 -1.72 -8.50
CA ALA A 311 1.95 -1.50 -8.03
C ALA A 311 2.59 -0.25 -8.65
N LEU A 312 2.43 -0.06 -9.97
CA LEU A 312 2.92 1.12 -10.68
C LEU A 312 2.23 2.39 -10.17
N GLU A 313 0.90 2.39 -10.09
CA GLU A 313 0.14 3.55 -9.63
C GLU A 313 0.54 3.97 -8.22
N THR A 314 0.72 3.00 -7.31
CA THR A 314 1.20 3.26 -5.94
C THR A 314 2.64 3.82 -5.92
N LEU A 315 3.52 3.42 -6.84
CA LEU A 315 4.84 4.04 -6.96
C LEU A 315 4.75 5.46 -7.52
N TYR A 316 3.82 5.74 -8.43
CA TYR A 316 3.61 7.08 -8.98
C TYR A 316 3.03 8.05 -7.96
N THR A 317 2.08 7.61 -7.13
CA THR A 317 1.57 8.43 -6.02
C THR A 317 2.67 8.77 -5.02
N MET A 318 3.61 7.85 -4.75
CA MET A 318 4.80 8.16 -3.94
C MET A 318 5.67 9.25 -4.57
N GLN A 319 5.87 9.23 -5.89
CA GLN A 319 6.62 10.29 -6.59
C GLN A 319 5.87 11.63 -6.61
N LEU A 320 4.54 11.58 -6.72
CA LEU A 320 3.67 12.75 -6.67
C LEU A 320 3.73 13.42 -5.29
N LEU A 321 3.64 12.64 -4.21
CA LEU A 321 3.73 13.12 -2.84
C LEU A 321 5.12 13.63 -2.47
N PHE A 322 6.17 12.98 -2.97
CA PHE A 322 7.56 13.31 -2.64
C PHE A 322 8.39 13.62 -3.90
N PRO A 323 8.14 14.77 -4.56
CA PRO A 323 8.91 15.19 -5.73
C PRO A 323 10.39 15.39 -5.38
N ARG A 324 11.24 15.50 -6.41
CA ARG A 324 12.70 15.61 -6.26
C ARG A 324 13.20 16.95 -5.70
N ASP A 325 12.30 17.83 -5.23
CA ASP A 325 12.69 19.09 -4.61
C ASP A 325 13.26 18.89 -3.20
N ASP A 326 14.12 19.82 -2.77
CA ASP A 326 14.84 19.73 -1.51
C ASP A 326 13.93 19.58 -0.29
N LYS A 327 12.77 20.26 -0.28
CA LYS A 327 11.85 20.24 0.87
C LYS A 327 11.14 18.90 0.98
N SER A 328 10.64 18.37 -0.13
CA SER A 328 9.98 17.05 -0.17
C SER A 328 10.96 15.93 0.15
N GLN A 329 12.19 15.99 -0.37
CA GLN A 329 13.22 14.99 -0.05
C GLN A 329 13.71 15.10 1.40
N ALA A 330 13.80 16.30 1.98
CA ALA A 330 14.11 16.46 3.40
C ALA A 330 13.01 15.87 4.30
N LEU A 331 11.73 16.10 3.95
CA LEU A 331 10.60 15.49 4.65
C LEU A 331 10.65 13.96 4.55
N LEU A 332 10.90 13.40 3.37
CA LEU A 332 10.99 11.95 3.19
C LEU A 332 12.15 11.33 3.98
N ARG A 333 13.34 11.96 3.99
CA ARG A 333 14.46 11.50 4.84
C ARG A 333 14.08 11.52 6.32
N ASN A 334 13.29 12.50 6.75
CA ASN A 334 12.77 12.55 8.13
C ASN A 334 11.79 11.40 8.41
N LEU A 335 10.89 11.08 7.47
CA LEU A 335 9.97 9.94 7.59
C LEU A 335 10.72 8.60 7.64
N VAL A 336 11.74 8.42 6.82
CA VAL A 336 12.59 7.21 6.82
C VAL A 336 13.35 7.08 8.15
N SER A 337 13.99 8.15 8.61
CA SER A 337 14.82 8.11 9.82
C SER A 337 14.05 8.10 11.14
N LYS A 338 12.87 8.74 11.20
CA LYS A 338 12.11 8.92 12.45
C LYS A 338 10.78 8.16 12.52
N HIS A 339 10.21 7.77 11.38
CA HIS A 339 8.87 7.19 11.32
C HIS A 339 8.84 5.81 10.62
N GLY A 340 10.01 5.19 10.42
CA GLY A 340 10.11 3.81 9.93
C GLY A 340 9.72 3.61 8.46
N PHE A 341 9.68 4.67 7.64
CA PHE A 341 9.46 4.51 6.20
C PHE A 341 10.59 3.68 5.57
N ASP A 342 10.26 2.95 4.50
CA ASP A 342 11.22 2.12 3.79
C ASP A 342 12.39 2.98 3.27
N PRO A 343 13.65 2.68 3.61
CA PRO A 343 14.81 3.37 3.05
C PRO A 343 14.84 3.35 1.52
N ASP A 344 14.25 2.34 0.88
CA ASP A 344 14.12 2.25 -0.57
C ASP A 344 13.23 3.36 -1.17
N CYS A 345 12.39 4.03 -0.36
CA CYS A 345 11.65 5.24 -0.77
C CYS A 345 12.59 6.34 -1.28
N LEU A 346 13.80 6.46 -0.73
CA LEU A 346 14.77 7.48 -1.15
C LEU A 346 15.39 7.19 -2.52
N ARG A 347 15.25 5.95 -3.02
CA ARG A 347 15.85 5.49 -4.28
C ARG A 347 14.82 5.56 -5.40
N PHE A 348 14.35 6.77 -5.70
CA PHE A 348 13.32 7.01 -6.72
C PHE A 348 13.82 6.72 -8.14
N GLY A 349 13.20 5.72 -8.77
CA GLY A 349 13.29 5.47 -10.21
C GLY A 349 12.26 4.45 -10.67
N THR A 350 11.24 4.91 -11.42
CA THR A 350 10.34 4.06 -12.20
C THR A 350 10.86 3.81 -13.61
N ALA A 351 11.87 4.56 -14.05
CA ALA A 351 12.57 4.40 -15.34
C ALA A 351 12.90 2.94 -15.74
N PRO A 352 13.44 2.05 -14.87
CA PRO A 352 13.68 0.65 -15.24
C PRO A 352 12.40 -0.17 -15.49
N PHE A 353 11.23 0.36 -15.13
CA PHE A 353 9.91 -0.24 -15.32
C PHE A 353 9.09 0.45 -16.42
N GLU A 354 9.49 1.68 -16.82
CA GLU A 354 8.84 2.50 -17.85
C GLU A 354 9.36 2.21 -19.27
N SER A 355 10.59 1.67 -19.43
CA SER A 355 11.21 1.46 -20.74
C SER A 355 11.05 0.02 -21.29
N ARG A 356 10.15 -0.20 -22.26
CA ARG A 356 10.40 -0.84 -23.58
C ARG A 356 9.09 -1.28 -24.29
N LEU A 357 8.58 -0.43 -25.18
CA LEU A 357 7.93 -0.87 -26.42
C LEU A 357 8.72 -0.26 -27.60
N PRO A 358 9.28 -1.06 -28.52
CA PRO A 358 9.98 -0.51 -29.67
C PRO A 358 9.00 0.18 -30.62
N SER A 359 9.26 1.46 -30.91
CA SER A 359 8.51 2.28 -31.88
C SER A 359 8.50 1.71 -33.31
N SER A 360 9.27 0.66 -33.60
CA SER A 360 9.41 0.05 -34.92
C SER A 360 8.30 -0.92 -35.33
N LEU A 361 7.43 -1.36 -34.41
CA LEU A 361 6.31 -2.26 -34.75
C LEU A 361 5.06 -1.54 -35.29
N PHE A 362 4.93 -0.23 -35.05
CA PHE A 362 3.78 0.55 -35.52
C PHE A 362 3.88 0.99 -36.99
N GLY A 363 5.04 0.82 -37.64
CA GLY A 363 5.20 1.11 -39.07
C GLY A 363 4.51 0.09 -40.00
N ASN A 364 4.16 -1.10 -39.50
CA ASN A 364 3.78 -2.23 -40.37
C ASN A 364 2.32 -2.71 -40.19
N MET A 365 1.56 -2.28 -39.18
CA MET A 365 0.16 -2.69 -39.01
C MET A 365 -0.86 -1.88 -39.80
N THR A 366 -0.50 -0.74 -40.38
CA THR A 366 -1.37 -0.02 -41.33
C THR A 366 -1.44 -0.69 -42.71
N LYS A 367 -0.64 -1.73 -42.98
CA LYS A 367 -0.70 -2.52 -44.23
C LYS A 367 -1.44 -3.86 -44.11
N ALA A 368 -1.79 -4.31 -42.91
CA ALA A 368 -2.47 -5.60 -42.70
C ALA A 368 -4.00 -5.51 -42.71
N HIS A 369 -4.58 -4.30 -42.69
CA HIS A 369 -6.04 -4.13 -42.69
C HIS A 369 -6.70 -4.20 -44.07
N GLN A 370 -5.94 -4.50 -45.14
CA GLN A 370 -6.44 -4.61 -46.52
C GLN A 370 -6.48 -6.05 -47.07
N ARG A 371 -6.31 -7.09 -46.26
CA ARG A 371 -6.51 -8.49 -46.69
C ARG A 371 -6.90 -9.41 -45.54
N ARG A 372 -8.20 -9.60 -45.33
CA ARG A 372 -8.80 -10.93 -45.05
C ARG A 372 -10.32 -10.82 -45.04
N ASP A 373 -10.88 -11.09 -46.21
CA ASP A 373 -12.18 -11.73 -46.33
C ASP A 373 -12.04 -13.24 -46.05
N GLU A 374 -13.18 -13.84 -45.70
CA GLU A 374 -13.53 -15.26 -45.71
C GLU A 374 -13.06 -16.16 -44.55
N GLY A 375 -14.04 -16.47 -43.70
CA GLY A 375 -14.43 -17.86 -43.40
C GLY A 375 -13.78 -18.54 -42.20
N ASP A 376 -14.34 -18.35 -41.00
CA ASP A 376 -14.70 -19.45 -40.08
C ASP A 376 -15.46 -18.85 -38.87
N ARG A 377 -16.66 -19.36 -38.53
CA ARG A 377 -17.58 -18.68 -37.59
C ARG A 377 -17.85 -19.42 -36.27
N ASP A 378 -17.21 -20.56 -36.02
CA ASP A 378 -17.55 -21.40 -34.87
C ASP A 378 -16.39 -21.57 -33.88
N ASN A 379 -15.85 -20.46 -33.36
CA ASN A 379 -15.02 -20.45 -32.14
C ASN A 379 -14.89 -19.04 -31.51
N ILE A 380 -15.99 -18.29 -31.42
CA ILE A 380 -15.94 -16.85 -31.13
C ILE A 380 -16.15 -16.52 -29.64
N ASP A 381 -16.69 -17.42 -28.81
CA ASP A 381 -17.10 -17.02 -27.44
C ASP A 381 -16.07 -17.31 -26.32
N SER A 382 -15.17 -18.30 -26.47
CA SER A 382 -14.11 -18.55 -25.46
C SER A 382 -12.79 -17.81 -25.77
N VAL A 383 -12.52 -17.59 -27.06
CA VAL A 383 -11.35 -16.87 -27.54
C VAL A 383 -11.51 -15.36 -27.33
N THR A 384 -12.73 -14.82 -27.34
CA THR A 384 -12.98 -13.39 -27.08
C THR A 384 -12.77 -13.00 -25.61
N ALA A 385 -13.13 -13.84 -24.63
CA ALA A 385 -12.84 -13.56 -23.22
C ALA A 385 -11.34 -13.54 -22.93
N THR A 386 -10.61 -14.54 -23.46
CA THR A 386 -9.15 -14.66 -23.33
C THR A 386 -8.40 -13.59 -24.13
N ALA A 387 -8.91 -13.20 -25.30
CA ALA A 387 -8.37 -12.11 -26.12
C ALA A 387 -8.70 -10.72 -25.55
N THR A 388 -9.77 -10.57 -24.76
CA THR A 388 -10.08 -9.32 -24.05
C THR A 388 -9.14 -9.15 -22.86
N ALA A 389 -8.88 -10.21 -22.10
CA ALA A 389 -7.85 -10.21 -21.05
C ALA A 389 -6.44 -9.98 -21.62
N ALA A 390 -6.10 -10.59 -22.77
CA ALA A 390 -4.82 -10.37 -23.44
C ALA A 390 -4.71 -8.96 -24.07
N ARG A 391 -5.81 -8.37 -24.56
CA ARG A 391 -5.85 -6.97 -25.02
C ARG A 391 -5.71 -5.99 -23.85
N MET A 392 -6.22 -6.31 -22.67
CA MET A 392 -5.96 -5.51 -21.46
C MET A 392 -4.49 -5.57 -21.02
N LEU A 393 -3.78 -6.66 -21.31
CA LEU A 393 -2.36 -6.81 -21.00
C LEU A 393 -1.41 -6.19 -22.03
N LEU A 394 -1.87 -5.86 -23.24
CA LEU A 394 -1.02 -5.43 -24.35
C LEU A 394 -1.16 -3.94 -24.74
N ASP A 395 -2.05 -3.17 -24.11
CA ASP A 395 -2.15 -1.71 -24.32
C ASP A 395 -1.44 -0.87 -23.23
N GLU A 396 -0.36 -1.39 -22.63
CA GLU A 396 0.51 -0.61 -21.75
C GLU A 396 1.52 0.21 -22.56
N LYS A 397 1.03 1.15 -23.38
CA LYS A 397 1.79 2.40 -23.57
C LYS A 397 1.89 3.09 -22.20
N PRO A 398 2.90 3.92 -21.92
CA PRO A 398 2.80 4.94 -20.88
C PRO A 398 1.78 6.00 -21.36
N GLN A 399 0.52 5.59 -21.48
CA GLN A 399 -0.61 6.46 -21.68
C GLN A 399 -0.82 7.14 -20.33
N ALA A 400 -0.71 8.47 -20.32
CA ALA A 400 -1.18 9.41 -19.30
C ALA A 400 -1.54 8.79 -17.92
N LEU A 401 -0.80 9.15 -16.86
CA LEU A 401 -1.05 8.70 -15.49
C LEU A 401 -2.43 9.16 -15.02
N ARG A 402 -3.45 8.33 -15.24
CA ARG A 402 -4.87 8.62 -15.01
C ARG A 402 -5.36 8.29 -13.59
N TYR A 403 -4.46 7.89 -12.70
CA TYR A 403 -4.71 7.48 -11.31
C TYR A 403 -6.07 6.77 -11.12
N PRO A 404 -6.37 5.68 -11.84
CA PRO A 404 -7.68 5.05 -11.79
C PRO A 404 -7.99 4.45 -10.42
N VAL A 405 -7.02 3.94 -9.67
CA VAL A 405 -7.28 3.34 -8.34
C VAL A 405 -7.30 4.41 -7.26
N TRP A 406 -6.27 5.26 -7.22
CA TRP A 406 -5.99 6.19 -6.14
C TRP A 406 -6.53 7.60 -6.38
N GLY A 407 -7.05 7.89 -7.57
CA GLY A 407 -7.50 9.23 -7.98
C GLY A 407 -8.54 9.83 -7.05
N SER A 408 -9.51 9.05 -6.59
CA SER A 408 -10.53 9.52 -5.63
C SER A 408 -9.90 9.99 -4.30
N ARG A 409 -8.98 9.20 -3.73
CA ARG A 409 -8.27 9.54 -2.49
C ARG A 409 -7.33 10.73 -2.67
N LEU A 410 -6.67 10.83 -3.82
CA LEU A 410 -5.86 12.02 -4.16
C LEU A 410 -6.71 13.29 -4.20
N MET A 411 -7.94 13.21 -4.73
CA MET A 411 -8.85 14.35 -4.73
C MET A 411 -9.35 14.71 -3.33
N ASP A 412 -9.67 13.72 -2.49
CA ASP A 412 -10.01 13.98 -1.08
C ASP A 412 -8.86 14.72 -0.35
N LEU A 413 -7.60 14.35 -0.64
CA LEU A 413 -6.43 15.05 -0.11
C LEU A 413 -6.26 16.44 -0.70
N PHE A 414 -6.57 16.64 -1.97
CA PHE A 414 -6.52 17.94 -2.61
C PHE A 414 -7.57 18.89 -2.04
N ASP A 415 -8.80 18.41 -1.82
CA ASP A 415 -9.89 19.16 -1.21
C ASP A 415 -9.50 19.65 0.19
N GLU A 416 -8.74 18.85 0.94
CA GLU A 416 -8.20 19.23 2.24
C GLU A 416 -7.07 20.29 2.16
N ILE A 417 -6.34 20.37 1.05
CA ILE A 417 -5.41 21.47 0.78
C ILE A 417 -6.16 22.76 0.44
N GLU A 418 -7.27 22.66 -0.31
CA GLU A 418 -8.08 23.82 -0.69
C GLU A 418 -8.94 24.36 0.45
N ASN A 419 -9.49 23.45 1.26
CA ASN A 419 -10.38 23.73 2.37
C ASN A 419 -9.84 23.05 3.66
N PRO A 420 -8.73 23.56 4.23
CA PRO A 420 -8.09 22.92 5.38
C PRO A 420 -9.01 22.96 6.61
N LYS A 421 -9.31 21.80 7.16
CA LYS A 421 -10.09 21.70 8.40
C LYS A 421 -9.24 22.12 9.61
N PRO A 422 -9.81 22.86 10.57
CA PRO A 422 -9.09 23.24 11.78
C PRO A 422 -8.91 22.03 12.68
N ARG A 423 -7.66 21.56 12.82
CA ARG A 423 -7.29 20.38 13.61
C ARG A 423 -6.66 20.71 14.96
N GLY A 424 -6.18 21.94 15.15
CA GLY A 424 -5.61 22.38 16.43
C GLY A 424 -6.68 22.85 17.41
N ALA A 425 -6.49 22.60 18.71
CA ALA A 425 -7.34 23.19 19.75
C ALA A 425 -7.38 24.74 19.65
N LEU A 426 -6.26 25.35 19.24
CA LEU A 426 -6.18 26.78 18.93
C LEU A 426 -6.96 27.18 17.68
N ASP A 427 -6.97 26.36 16.62
CA ASP A 427 -7.71 26.66 15.39
C ASP A 427 -9.21 26.47 15.61
N ALA A 428 -9.61 25.39 16.28
CA ALA A 428 -10.99 25.13 16.67
C ALA A 428 -11.49 26.20 17.67
N TRP A 429 -10.60 26.75 18.49
CA TRP A 429 -10.90 27.90 19.34
C TRP A 429 -11.00 29.20 18.54
N LEU A 430 -10.10 29.45 17.58
CA LEU A 430 -10.12 30.60 16.69
C LEU A 430 -11.37 30.61 15.81
N GLU A 431 -11.77 29.46 15.27
CA GLU A 431 -12.96 29.29 14.45
C GLU A 431 -14.25 29.42 15.28
N ARG A 432 -14.28 28.86 16.51
CA ARG A 432 -15.38 29.12 17.45
C ARG A 432 -15.51 30.60 17.79
N ARG A 433 -14.40 31.34 17.85
CA ARG A 433 -14.41 32.79 18.08
C ARG A 433 -14.56 33.63 16.80
N SER A 434 -14.31 33.12 15.59
CA SER A 434 -14.31 33.94 14.37
C SER A 434 -15.69 34.18 13.76
N LYS A 435 -16.78 33.60 14.33
CA LYS A 435 -18.15 34.01 13.98
C LYS A 435 -18.29 35.52 14.22
N SER A 436 -18.32 36.29 13.14
CA SER A 436 -18.55 37.75 12.89
C SER A 436 -18.72 38.70 14.09
N ARG A 437 -19.41 38.29 15.15
CA ARG A 437 -19.66 39.05 16.38
C ARG A 437 -18.39 39.37 17.20
N HIS A 438 -17.31 38.61 17.10
CA HIS A 438 -16.11 38.83 17.94
C HIS A 438 -15.07 39.80 17.35
N VAL A 439 -15.07 40.03 16.04
CA VAL A 439 -14.19 41.05 15.43
C VAL A 439 -14.53 42.43 16.00
N MET A 440 -15.82 42.69 16.25
CA MET A 440 -16.31 43.90 16.92
C MET A 440 -15.90 43.97 18.41
N LEU A 441 -15.76 42.83 19.08
CA LEU A 441 -15.34 42.79 20.49
C LEU A 441 -13.83 43.07 20.63
N VAL A 442 -13.00 42.59 19.70
CA VAL A 442 -11.55 42.84 19.69
C VAL A 442 -11.25 44.31 19.42
N THR A 443 -11.95 44.94 18.47
CA THR A 443 -11.82 46.38 18.23
C THR A 443 -12.28 47.20 19.43
N LEU A 444 -13.38 46.80 20.09
CA LEU A 444 -13.86 47.48 21.30
C LEU A 444 -12.89 47.34 22.48
N ALA A 445 -12.27 46.17 22.67
CA ALA A 445 -11.23 45.96 23.67
C ALA A 445 -9.97 46.79 23.38
N GLY A 446 -9.57 46.89 22.10
CA GLY A 446 -8.46 47.75 21.67
C GLY A 446 -8.72 49.23 21.97
N VAL A 447 -9.92 49.71 21.67
CA VAL A 447 -10.35 51.09 21.97
C VAL A 447 -10.38 51.34 23.48
N ALA A 448 -10.96 50.42 24.26
CA ALA A 448 -10.99 50.54 25.71
C ALA A 448 -9.58 50.61 26.32
N THR A 449 -8.65 49.78 25.82
CA THR A 449 -7.25 49.80 26.27
C THR A 449 -6.58 51.13 25.94
N ALA A 450 -6.81 51.68 24.75
CA ALA A 450 -6.27 52.98 24.36
C ALA A 450 -6.80 54.12 25.25
N VAL A 451 -8.10 54.09 25.61
CA VAL A 451 -8.70 55.07 26.53
C VAL A 451 -8.06 54.99 27.92
N VAL A 452 -7.88 53.78 28.45
CA VAL A 452 -7.25 53.60 29.77
C VAL A 452 -5.81 54.11 29.76
N LEU A 453 -5.03 53.80 28.72
CA LEU A 453 -3.66 54.30 28.59
C LEU A 453 -3.63 55.83 28.46
N GLY A 454 -4.58 56.43 27.74
CA GLY A 454 -4.73 57.88 27.65
C GLY A 454 -5.08 58.55 28.99
N LEU A 455 -5.92 57.92 29.81
CA LEU A 455 -6.24 58.42 31.15
C LEU A 455 -5.03 58.32 32.10
N LEU A 456 -4.29 57.21 32.04
CA LEU A 456 -3.08 57.04 32.84
C LEU A 456 -2.00 58.05 32.48
N SER A 457 -1.80 58.36 31.19
CA SER A 457 -0.83 59.38 30.77
C SER A 457 -1.24 60.78 31.26
N LEU A 458 -2.53 61.10 31.26
CA LEU A 458 -3.06 62.34 31.80
C LEU A 458 -2.79 62.46 33.31
N CYS A 459 -3.02 61.40 34.08
CA CYS A 459 -2.72 61.35 35.51
C CYS A 459 -1.23 61.60 35.80
N VAL A 460 -0.32 60.99 35.02
CA VAL A 460 1.13 61.19 35.16
C VAL A 460 1.50 62.66 34.89
N SER A 461 0.90 63.27 33.86
CA SER A 461 1.17 64.66 33.50
C SER A 461 0.72 65.65 34.59
N ILE A 462 -0.45 65.41 35.21
CA ILE A 462 -0.94 66.20 36.35
C ILE A 462 0.02 66.06 37.54
N PHE A 463 0.47 64.85 37.84
CA PHE A 463 1.39 64.60 38.95
C PHE A 463 2.74 65.29 38.75
N GLN A 464 3.30 65.23 37.54
CA GLN A 464 4.53 65.95 37.20
C GLN A 464 4.39 67.46 37.34
N THR A 465 3.26 68.03 36.88
CA THR A 465 2.95 69.46 37.01
C THR A 465 2.85 69.86 38.48
N TRP A 466 2.26 69.01 39.33
CA TRP A 466 2.16 69.25 40.76
C TRP A 466 3.51 69.24 41.47
N ILE A 467 4.41 68.29 41.12
CA ILE A 467 5.78 68.27 41.64
C ILE A 467 6.53 69.54 41.24
N ALA A 468 6.44 69.96 39.97
CA ALA A 468 7.09 71.18 39.49
C ALA A 468 6.60 72.42 40.25
N TRP A 469 5.28 72.53 40.50
CA TRP A 469 4.72 73.60 41.30
C TRP A 469 5.21 73.58 42.75
N LYS A 470 5.30 72.40 43.37
CA LYS A 470 5.85 72.24 44.72
C LYS A 470 7.32 72.68 44.80
N GLN A 471 8.13 72.36 43.79
CA GLN A 471 9.53 72.76 43.72
C GLN A 471 9.68 74.28 43.56
N TRP A 472 8.88 74.90 42.68
CA TRP A 472 8.87 76.35 42.50
C TRP A 472 8.49 77.08 43.81
N LYS A 473 7.43 76.62 44.48
CA LYS A 473 6.99 77.23 45.75
C LYS A 473 8.01 77.09 46.88
N ALA A 474 8.82 76.03 46.87
CA ALA A 474 9.90 75.85 47.84
C ALA A 474 11.06 76.83 47.61
N GLN A 475 11.31 77.25 46.36
CA GLN A 475 12.35 78.24 46.03
C GLN A 475 11.96 79.66 46.46
N GLU A 476 10.68 80.04 46.35
CA GLU A 476 10.19 81.35 46.80
C GLU A 476 10.27 81.53 48.33
N GLY A 477 10.27 80.45 49.11
CA GLY A 477 10.39 80.50 50.58
C GLY A 477 11.81 80.63 51.13
N THR A 478 12.83 80.67 50.25
CA THR A 478 14.25 80.74 50.61
C THR A 478 14.94 82.05 50.15
N SER A 479 14.16 83.03 49.68
CA SER A 479 14.60 84.42 49.46
C SER A 479 14.04 85.31 50.56
#